data_AF-A0A843DYS7-F1
#
_entry.id   AF-A0A843DYS7-F1
#
_cell.length_a   1.000
_cell.length_b   1.000
_cell.length_c   1.000
_cell.angle_alpha   90.00
_cell.angle_beta   90.00
_cell.angle_gamma   90.00
#
_symmetry.space_group_name_H-M   'P 1'
#
loop_
_entity.id
_entity.type
_entity.pdbx_description
1 polymer ?
#
loop_
_entity_poly.entity_id
_entity_poly.type
_entity_poly.pdbx_seq_one_letter_code
_entity_poly.pdbx_strand_id
1 'polypeptide(L)'
;AFIQGILKAGYIFKVVERAEEYANWLLNYRDQLLSIANGIPEADKPTVMSATYGSAYFNDGSNKTVTVYKPADPLGQAIELAGGHNVYKDIKEGDITKSSLYGATVNIDTVLGTNTTVKHIYLHMVKYTYGGMEQASTPKHGYLIDDTTELAAGLAKMKALELVEDDMSVQLIAGEFRNGCSAGVLLGAFMGKQINPEAYKTIDPVKMMNEYIGWMGIKDFDAGVHGQYVYPGLTA
;
A
#
# COMPACT_ATOMS: atom_id res chain seq x y z
N ALA A 1 -17.72 -1.29 5.10
CA ALA A 1 -17.54 -1.59 6.54
C ALA A 1 -16.75 -0.50 7.28
N PHE A 2 -15.65 0.02 6.70
CA PHE A 2 -14.74 0.95 7.36
C PHE A 2 -15.36 2.28 7.84
N ILE A 3 -15.96 3.09 6.96
CA ILE A 3 -16.60 4.37 7.32
C ILE A 3 -17.69 4.18 8.37
N GLN A 4 -18.47 3.10 8.27
CA GLN A 4 -19.47 2.76 9.29
C GLN A 4 -18.84 2.51 10.66
N GLY A 5 -17.63 1.96 10.73
CA GLY A 5 -16.87 1.82 11.97
C GLY A 5 -16.51 3.16 12.60
N ILE A 6 -16.04 4.12 11.79
CA ILE A 6 -15.76 5.50 12.23
C ILE A 6 -17.02 6.15 12.80
N LEU A 7 -18.13 6.13 12.06
CA LEU A 7 -19.37 6.77 12.49
C LEU A 7 -19.94 6.13 13.76
N LYS A 8 -19.87 4.80 13.87
CA LYS A 8 -20.25 4.08 15.09
C LYS A 8 -19.35 4.45 16.27
N ALA A 9 -18.03 4.58 16.07
CA ALA A 9 -17.12 5.05 17.11
C ALA A 9 -17.49 6.48 17.56
N GLY A 10 -17.79 7.37 16.61
CA GLY A 10 -18.30 8.71 16.89
C GLY A 10 -19.54 8.69 17.80
N TYR A 11 -20.50 7.81 17.49
CA TYR A 11 -21.68 7.62 18.33
C TYR A 11 -21.34 7.08 19.73
N ILE A 12 -20.54 6.00 19.81
CA ILE A 12 -20.15 5.35 21.07
C ILE A 12 -19.41 6.32 22.00
N PHE A 13 -18.47 7.09 21.45
CA PHE A 13 -17.64 8.02 22.22
C PHE A 13 -18.24 9.43 22.33
N LYS A 14 -19.47 9.63 21.86
CA LYS A 14 -20.19 10.92 21.90
C LYS A 14 -19.43 12.06 21.22
N VAL A 15 -18.77 11.76 20.10
CA VAL A 15 -18.01 12.69 19.25
C VAL A 15 -18.48 12.59 17.79
N VAL A 16 -19.80 12.57 17.59
CA VAL A 16 -20.44 12.33 16.28
C VAL A 16 -19.95 13.31 15.22
N GLU A 17 -19.99 14.61 15.49
CA GLU A 17 -19.55 15.66 14.56
C GLU A 17 -18.10 15.44 14.11
N ARG A 18 -17.18 15.21 15.05
CA ARG A 18 -15.77 14.91 14.72
C ARG A 18 -15.63 13.66 13.83
N ALA A 19 -16.42 12.62 14.08
CA ALA A 19 -16.37 11.40 13.29
C ALA A 19 -16.91 11.60 11.87
N GLU A 20 -17.96 12.42 11.72
CA GLU A 20 -18.51 12.81 10.42
C GLU A 20 -17.52 13.67 9.63
N GLU A 21 -16.89 14.65 10.28
CA GLU A 21 -15.83 15.47 9.67
C GLU A 21 -14.66 14.62 9.20
N TYR A 22 -14.19 13.69 10.02
CA TYR A 22 -13.12 12.76 9.64
C TYR A 22 -13.52 11.87 8.46
N ALA A 23 -14.73 11.31 8.48
CA ALA A 23 -15.23 10.48 7.39
C ALA A 23 -15.32 11.28 6.08
N ASN A 24 -15.84 12.50 6.13
CA ASN A 24 -15.93 13.39 4.98
C ASN A 24 -14.55 13.78 4.44
N TRP A 25 -13.61 14.11 5.32
CA TRP A 25 -12.22 14.39 4.95
C TRP A 25 -11.60 13.22 4.16
N LEU A 26 -11.73 11.99 4.67
CA LEU A 26 -11.18 10.81 4.01
C LEU A 26 -11.87 10.51 2.68
N LEU A 27 -13.21 10.62 2.64
CA LEU A 27 -14.01 10.39 1.43
C LEU A 27 -13.70 11.42 0.33
N ASN A 28 -13.52 12.69 0.70
CA ASN A 28 -13.15 13.74 -0.25
C ASN A 28 -11.81 13.43 -0.93
N TYR A 29 -10.79 13.02 -0.18
CA TYR A 29 -9.52 12.58 -0.78
C TYR A 29 -9.68 11.33 -1.62
N ARG A 30 -10.43 10.33 -1.15
CA ARG A 30 -10.72 9.13 -1.92
C ARG A 30 -11.35 9.47 -3.27
N ASP A 31 -12.34 10.37 -3.29
CA ASP A 31 -13.05 10.76 -4.50
C ASP A 31 -12.17 11.59 -5.44
N GLN A 32 -11.33 12.46 -4.88
CA GLN A 32 -10.32 13.19 -5.64
C GLN A 32 -9.34 12.24 -6.34
N LEU A 33 -8.74 11.31 -5.60
CA LEU A 33 -7.79 10.33 -6.16
C LEU A 33 -8.47 9.45 -7.21
N LEU A 34 -9.69 8.96 -6.93
CA LEU A 34 -10.43 8.17 -7.90
C LEU A 34 -10.76 8.96 -9.17
N SER A 35 -11.10 10.24 -9.06
CA SER A 35 -11.34 11.10 -10.22
C SER A 35 -10.08 11.23 -11.09
N ILE A 36 -8.91 11.36 -10.48
CA ILE A 36 -7.63 11.38 -11.21
C ILE A 36 -7.39 10.02 -11.88
N ALA A 37 -7.50 8.93 -11.13
CA ALA A 37 -7.29 7.57 -11.62
C ALA A 37 -8.21 7.20 -12.80
N ASN A 38 -9.48 7.64 -12.76
CA ASN A 38 -10.44 7.42 -13.85
C ASN A 38 -10.17 8.29 -15.09
N GLY A 39 -9.40 9.37 -14.94
CA GLY A 39 -8.94 10.19 -16.06
C GLY A 39 -7.79 9.57 -16.84
N ILE A 40 -7.14 8.53 -16.31
CA ILE A 40 -6.03 7.82 -16.96
C ILE A 40 -6.62 6.67 -17.78
N PRO A 41 -6.40 6.62 -19.10
CA PRO A 41 -6.82 5.49 -19.93
C PRO A 41 -6.25 4.17 -19.42
N GLU A 42 -7.03 3.10 -19.45
CA GLU A 42 -6.61 1.80 -18.89
C GLU A 42 -5.30 1.28 -19.51
N ALA A 43 -5.09 1.51 -20.82
CA ALA A 43 -3.87 1.11 -21.53
C ALA A 43 -2.61 1.89 -21.08
N ASP A 44 -2.80 3.06 -20.45
CA ASP A 44 -1.72 3.91 -19.97
C ASP A 44 -1.42 3.69 -18.49
N LYS A 45 -2.24 2.89 -17.78
CA LYS A 45 -2.03 2.59 -16.36
C LYS A 45 -0.88 1.59 -16.19
N PRO A 46 0.15 1.92 -15.39
CA PRO A 46 1.21 0.96 -15.08
C PRO A 46 0.65 -0.28 -14.37
N THR A 47 1.12 -1.48 -14.73
CA THR A 47 0.78 -2.69 -13.98
C THR A 47 1.52 -2.71 -12.65
N VAL A 48 0.75 -2.83 -11.57
CA VAL A 48 1.22 -2.79 -10.19
C VAL A 48 0.86 -4.09 -9.48
N MET A 49 1.83 -4.62 -8.75
CA MET A 49 1.66 -5.74 -7.85
C MET A 49 1.79 -5.28 -6.40
N SER A 50 0.96 -5.81 -5.52
CA SER A 50 1.17 -5.71 -4.07
C SER A 50 1.02 -7.06 -3.40
N ALA A 51 1.93 -7.35 -2.46
CA ALA A 51 2.01 -8.59 -1.71
C ALA A 51 2.61 -8.35 -0.32
N THR A 52 2.62 -9.36 0.55
CA THR A 52 3.23 -9.26 1.89
C THR A 52 4.76 -9.42 1.80
N TYR A 53 5.52 -8.49 2.40
CA TYR A 53 6.96 -8.62 2.61
C TYR A 53 7.28 -9.83 3.51
N GLY A 54 8.37 -10.55 3.23
CA GLY A 54 8.83 -11.64 4.10
C GLY A 54 7.93 -12.88 4.09
N SER A 55 7.06 -13.01 3.07
CA SER A 55 6.11 -14.11 2.95
C SER A 55 6.26 -14.82 1.61
N ALA A 56 6.24 -16.16 1.65
CA ALA A 56 6.35 -17.03 0.47
C ALA A 56 7.51 -16.60 -0.44
N TYR A 57 7.25 -16.24 -1.70
CA TYR A 57 8.30 -15.80 -2.63
C TYR A 57 9.14 -14.63 -2.09
N PHE A 58 8.51 -13.64 -1.44
CA PHE A 58 9.20 -12.48 -0.87
C PHE A 58 9.83 -12.76 0.50
N ASN A 59 9.97 -14.01 0.92
CA ASN A 59 10.83 -14.36 2.04
C ASN A 59 12.30 -14.47 1.59
N ASP A 60 12.55 -15.34 0.60
CA ASP A 60 13.90 -15.67 0.12
C ASP A 60 13.90 -16.26 -1.32
N GLY A 61 12.76 -16.25 -2.02
CA GLY A 61 12.61 -16.80 -3.37
C GLY A 61 12.48 -18.32 -3.47
N SER A 62 12.60 -19.07 -2.37
CA SER A 62 12.52 -20.53 -2.36
C SER A 62 11.10 -21.06 -2.57
N ASN A 63 10.11 -20.39 -1.96
CA ASN A 63 8.70 -20.70 -2.15
C ASN A 63 8.16 -19.94 -3.37
N LYS A 64 7.86 -20.66 -4.45
CA LYS A 64 7.38 -20.06 -5.71
C LYS A 64 5.89 -19.69 -5.70
N THR A 65 5.31 -19.42 -4.53
CA THR A 65 3.93 -18.91 -4.43
C THR A 65 3.92 -17.46 -3.97
N VAL A 66 2.86 -16.74 -4.33
CA VAL A 66 2.62 -15.37 -3.88
C VAL A 66 1.12 -15.15 -3.70
N THR A 67 0.73 -14.34 -2.71
CA THR A 67 -0.64 -13.85 -2.60
C THR A 67 -0.67 -12.38 -2.97
N VAL A 68 -1.34 -12.06 -4.07
CA VAL A 68 -1.58 -10.67 -4.49
C VAL A 68 -2.88 -10.15 -3.91
N TYR A 69 -2.93 -8.86 -3.58
CA TYR A 69 -4.11 -8.24 -2.97
C TYR A 69 -5.17 -7.86 -4.01
N LYS A 70 -6.42 -8.27 -3.74
CA LYS A 70 -7.59 -7.90 -4.56
C LYS A 70 -8.04 -6.47 -4.25
N PRO A 71 -8.78 -5.79 -5.15
CA PRO A 71 -9.34 -4.46 -4.91
C PRO A 71 -10.22 -4.34 -3.64
N ALA A 72 -10.74 -5.45 -3.11
CA ALA A 72 -11.49 -5.46 -1.85
C ALA A 72 -10.61 -5.31 -0.60
N ASP A 73 -9.30 -5.54 -0.70
CA ASP A 73 -8.32 -5.24 0.35
C ASP A 73 -7.84 -3.78 0.22
N PRO A 74 -7.59 -3.05 1.32
CA PRO A 74 -7.07 -1.68 1.25
C PRO A 74 -5.83 -1.50 0.36
N LEU A 75 -4.95 -2.50 0.29
CA LEU A 75 -3.76 -2.43 -0.55
C LEU A 75 -4.07 -2.59 -2.04
N GLY A 76 -4.99 -3.48 -2.39
CA GLY A 76 -5.46 -3.60 -3.77
C GLY A 76 -6.30 -2.40 -4.20
N GLN A 77 -7.07 -1.80 -3.28
CA GLN A 77 -7.80 -0.55 -3.51
C GLN A 77 -6.84 0.63 -3.72
N ALA A 78 -5.75 0.70 -2.96
CA ALA A 78 -4.76 1.76 -3.10
C ALA A 78 -4.17 1.81 -4.52
N ILE A 79 -3.95 0.65 -5.16
CA ILE A 79 -3.51 0.58 -6.56
C ILE A 79 -4.52 1.25 -7.49
N GLU A 80 -5.82 0.98 -7.31
CA GLU A 80 -6.86 1.59 -8.14
C GLU A 80 -6.95 3.10 -7.91
N LEU A 81 -6.85 3.54 -6.65
CA LEU A 81 -6.82 4.96 -6.29
C LEU A 81 -5.56 5.68 -6.76
N ALA A 82 -4.49 4.95 -7.05
CA ALA A 82 -3.24 5.48 -7.61
C ALA A 82 -3.25 5.58 -9.13
N GLY A 83 -4.31 5.09 -9.80
CA GLY A 83 -4.35 4.97 -11.25
C GLY A 83 -3.44 3.87 -11.79
N GLY A 84 -3.18 2.83 -11.00
CA GLY A 84 -2.46 1.63 -11.44
C GLY A 84 -3.41 0.53 -11.93
N HIS A 85 -2.91 -0.33 -12.80
CA HIS A 85 -3.56 -1.58 -13.18
C HIS A 85 -3.15 -2.67 -12.18
N ASN A 86 -4.07 -3.17 -11.35
CA ASN A 86 -3.75 -4.21 -10.37
C ASN A 86 -3.57 -5.56 -11.08
N VAL A 87 -2.36 -6.14 -10.99
CA VAL A 87 -1.98 -7.42 -11.62
C VAL A 87 -2.95 -8.57 -11.33
N TYR A 88 -3.69 -8.52 -10.21
CA TYR A 88 -4.74 -9.48 -9.92
C TYR A 88 -5.76 -9.62 -11.06
N LYS A 89 -6.04 -8.55 -11.81
CA LYS A 89 -7.01 -8.54 -12.91
C LYS A 89 -6.57 -9.36 -14.12
N ASP A 90 -5.27 -9.62 -14.26
CA ASP A 90 -4.69 -10.42 -15.35
C ASP A 90 -4.63 -11.92 -15.02
N ILE A 91 -4.84 -12.28 -13.75
CA ILE A 91 -4.75 -13.67 -13.28
C ILE A 91 -5.98 -14.45 -13.73
N LYS A 92 -5.77 -15.54 -14.47
CA LYS A 92 -6.84 -16.46 -14.87
C LYS A 92 -7.29 -17.29 -13.68
N GLU A 93 -8.59 -17.57 -13.59
CA GLU A 93 -9.18 -18.33 -12.48
C GLU A 93 -8.51 -19.69 -12.26
N GLY A 94 -8.12 -20.38 -13.34
CA GLY A 94 -7.45 -21.68 -13.28
C GLY A 94 -6.03 -21.65 -12.68
N ASP A 95 -5.38 -20.48 -12.63
CA ASP A 95 -4.05 -20.31 -12.03
C ASP A 95 -4.11 -20.05 -10.52
N ILE A 96 -5.32 -19.76 -9.98
CA ILE A 96 -5.53 -19.42 -8.57
C ILE A 96 -5.62 -20.71 -7.73
N THR A 97 -4.62 -20.92 -6.88
CA THR A 97 -4.55 -22.09 -5.97
C THR A 97 -5.29 -21.88 -4.66
N LYS A 98 -5.43 -20.62 -4.21
CA LYS A 98 -6.20 -20.24 -3.02
C LYS A 98 -6.79 -18.85 -3.23
N SER A 99 -8.03 -18.65 -2.82
CA SER A 99 -8.74 -17.39 -3.00
C SER A 99 -9.44 -17.00 -1.71
N SER A 100 -9.39 -15.73 -1.37
CA SER A 100 -10.19 -15.12 -0.30
C SER A 100 -10.84 -13.84 -0.83
N LEU A 101 -11.61 -13.16 -0.01
CA LEU A 101 -12.13 -11.83 -0.36
C LEU A 101 -10.99 -10.84 -0.65
N TYR A 102 -9.87 -10.95 0.07
CA TYR A 102 -8.81 -9.93 0.10
C TYR A 102 -7.60 -10.26 -0.78
N GLY A 103 -7.42 -11.51 -1.20
CA GLY A 103 -6.25 -11.93 -1.95
C GLY A 103 -6.44 -13.21 -2.74
N ALA A 104 -5.60 -13.39 -3.74
CA ALA A 104 -5.49 -14.61 -4.55
C ALA A 104 -4.04 -15.12 -4.54
N THR A 105 -3.88 -16.41 -4.25
CA THR A 105 -2.58 -17.08 -4.24
C THR A 105 -2.35 -17.80 -5.57
N VAL A 106 -1.21 -17.52 -6.20
CA VAL A 106 -0.78 -18.09 -7.47
C VAL A 106 0.68 -18.53 -7.40
N ASN A 107 1.15 -19.22 -8.44
CA ASN A 107 2.58 -19.34 -8.67
C ASN A 107 3.16 -17.95 -9.01
N ILE A 108 4.33 -17.60 -8.49
CA ILE A 108 4.99 -16.32 -8.77
C ILE A 108 5.24 -16.11 -10.28
N ASP A 109 5.52 -17.17 -11.03
CA ASP A 109 5.75 -17.09 -12.48
C ASP A 109 4.49 -16.62 -13.24
N THR A 110 3.29 -16.80 -12.68
CA THR A 110 2.04 -16.27 -13.25
C THR A 110 2.01 -14.74 -13.27
N VAL A 111 2.76 -14.07 -12.39
CA VAL A 111 2.73 -12.61 -12.24
C VAL A 111 4.06 -11.93 -12.58
N LEU A 112 5.20 -12.54 -12.23
CA LEU A 112 6.55 -12.00 -12.46
C LEU A 112 7.40 -12.88 -13.41
N GLY A 113 6.81 -13.90 -14.03
CA GLY A 113 7.53 -14.75 -14.99
C GLY A 113 7.74 -14.08 -16.35
N THR A 114 8.10 -14.89 -17.34
CA THR A 114 8.39 -14.44 -18.71
C THR A 114 7.22 -13.65 -19.31
N ASN A 115 7.49 -12.42 -19.77
CA ASN A 115 6.51 -11.44 -20.28
C ASN A 115 5.66 -10.73 -19.23
N THR A 116 6.11 -10.67 -17.97
CA THR A 116 5.45 -9.82 -16.99
C THR A 116 5.35 -8.36 -17.47
N THR A 117 4.21 -7.74 -17.21
CA THR A 117 3.96 -6.32 -17.45
C THR A 117 4.15 -5.50 -16.17
N VAL A 118 4.39 -6.16 -15.02
CA VAL A 118 4.55 -5.52 -13.72
C VAL A 118 5.78 -4.62 -13.74
N LYS A 119 5.59 -3.33 -13.42
CA LYS A 119 6.69 -2.37 -13.27
C LYS A 119 6.84 -1.82 -11.85
N HIS A 120 5.81 -1.98 -11.03
CA HIS A 120 5.83 -1.51 -9.64
C HIS A 120 5.39 -2.62 -8.68
N ILE A 121 6.20 -2.89 -7.67
CA ILE A 121 5.96 -3.90 -6.64
C ILE A 121 5.94 -3.22 -5.27
N TYR A 122 4.79 -3.29 -4.59
CA TYR A 122 4.60 -2.73 -3.25
C TYR A 122 4.45 -3.83 -2.21
N LEU A 123 5.47 -3.98 -1.35
CA LEU A 123 5.57 -5.04 -0.35
C LEU A 123 5.13 -4.55 1.03
N HIS A 124 3.99 -5.05 1.48
CA HIS A 124 3.38 -4.72 2.76
C HIS A 124 4.10 -5.38 3.92
N MET A 125 4.65 -4.55 4.79
CA MET A 125 5.37 -4.97 5.98
C MET A 125 4.42 -5.08 7.17
N VAL A 126 4.58 -6.15 7.95
CA VAL A 126 3.87 -6.35 9.21
C VAL A 126 4.90 -6.68 10.27
N LYS A 127 5.23 -5.70 11.13
CA LYS A 127 6.18 -5.90 12.23
C LYS A 127 5.51 -6.57 13.42
N TYR A 128 4.29 -6.15 13.74
CA TYR A 128 3.47 -6.74 14.79
C TYR A 128 2.23 -7.36 14.16
N THR A 129 2.12 -8.68 14.31
CA THR A 129 1.02 -9.45 13.73
C THR A 129 -0.26 -9.27 14.54
N TYR A 130 -1.41 -9.61 13.94
CA TYR A 130 -2.71 -9.58 14.62
C TYR A 130 -2.74 -10.45 15.90
N GLY A 131 -1.88 -11.47 15.99
CA GLY A 131 -1.74 -12.33 17.17
C GLY A 131 -0.86 -11.74 18.27
N GLY A 132 -0.40 -10.50 18.14
CA GLY A 132 0.48 -9.84 19.10
C GLY A 132 1.93 -10.30 19.05
N MET A 133 2.34 -11.03 18.00
CA MET A 133 3.71 -11.50 17.81
C MET A 133 4.53 -10.52 16.97
N GLU A 134 5.77 -10.26 17.40
CA GLU A 134 6.75 -9.51 16.61
C GLU A 134 7.38 -10.40 15.53
N GLN A 135 7.39 -9.91 14.29
CA GLN A 135 8.08 -10.52 13.17
C GLN A 135 9.52 -9.98 13.09
N ALA A 136 10.48 -10.77 13.58
CA ALA A 136 11.89 -10.35 13.60
C ALA A 136 12.48 -10.08 12.22
N SER A 137 12.01 -10.79 11.18
CA SER A 137 12.48 -10.62 9.80
C SER A 137 11.96 -9.36 9.10
N THR A 138 10.90 -8.73 9.64
CA THR A 138 10.33 -7.50 9.07
C THR A 138 11.12 -6.29 9.58
N PRO A 139 11.66 -5.43 8.67
CA PRO A 139 12.27 -4.16 9.05
C PRO A 139 11.32 -3.31 9.89
N LYS A 140 11.88 -2.51 10.80
CA LYS A 140 11.09 -1.45 11.45
C LYS A 140 10.58 -0.43 10.40
N HIS A 141 9.38 0.09 10.63
CA HIS A 141 8.68 1.02 9.73
C HIS A 141 7.61 1.81 10.51
N GLY A 142 6.95 2.74 9.83
CA GLY A 142 5.83 3.51 10.37
C GLY A 142 6.29 4.75 11.15
N TYR A 143 5.45 5.21 12.08
CA TYR A 143 5.57 6.51 12.75
C TYR A 143 6.82 6.67 13.64
N LEU A 144 7.37 5.57 14.15
CA LEU A 144 8.33 5.62 15.28
C LEU A 144 9.78 5.39 14.86
N ILE A 145 10.08 5.42 13.57
CA ILE A 145 11.44 5.21 13.08
C ILE A 145 11.84 6.21 12.00
N ASP A 146 13.05 6.75 12.15
CA ASP A 146 13.70 7.61 11.15
C ASP A 146 14.89 6.89 10.50
N ASP A 147 15.46 5.88 11.17
CA ASP A 147 16.57 5.08 10.66
C ASP A 147 16.09 4.11 9.57
N THR A 148 16.63 4.29 8.37
CA THR A 148 16.32 3.46 7.19
C THR A 148 17.25 2.28 7.00
N THR A 149 18.19 2.01 7.91
CA THR A 149 19.20 0.95 7.73
C THR A 149 18.58 -0.43 7.50
N GLU A 150 17.60 -0.81 8.32
CA GLU A 150 16.90 -2.10 8.16
C GLU A 150 16.07 -2.14 6.87
N LEU A 151 15.45 -1.03 6.50
CA LEU A 151 14.65 -0.90 5.27
C LEU A 151 15.53 -1.01 4.01
N ALA A 152 16.70 -0.37 4.02
CA ALA A 152 17.68 -0.47 2.95
C ALA A 152 18.15 -1.91 2.74
N ALA A 153 18.48 -2.61 3.84
CA ALA A 153 18.87 -4.01 3.78
C ALA A 153 17.71 -4.93 3.31
N GLY A 154 16.50 -4.70 3.81
CA GLY A 154 15.30 -5.42 3.38
C GLY A 154 15.01 -5.22 1.89
N LEU A 155 15.05 -3.98 1.41
CA LEU A 155 14.82 -3.65 0.00
C LEU A 155 15.87 -4.30 -0.91
N ALA A 156 17.14 -4.25 -0.52
CA ALA A 156 18.22 -4.88 -1.28
C ALA A 156 18.00 -6.39 -1.43
N LYS A 157 17.51 -7.08 -0.39
CA LYS A 157 17.15 -8.50 -0.47
C LYS A 157 16.01 -8.76 -1.44
N MET A 158 14.97 -7.91 -1.43
CA MET A 158 13.82 -8.07 -2.33
C MET A 158 14.21 -7.83 -3.79
N LYS A 159 15.07 -6.84 -4.04
CA LYS A 159 15.60 -6.56 -5.38
C LYS A 159 16.55 -7.64 -5.90
N ALA A 160 17.14 -8.45 -5.02
CA ALA A 160 18.02 -9.55 -5.41
C ALA A 160 17.26 -10.85 -5.74
N LEU A 161 15.93 -10.87 -5.65
CA LEU A 161 15.12 -12.03 -5.99
C LEU A 161 15.09 -12.22 -7.52
N GLU A 162 15.23 -13.47 -7.95
CA GLU A 162 15.40 -13.88 -9.35
C GLU A 162 14.40 -13.28 -10.36
N LEU A 163 13.14 -13.09 -9.98
CA LEU A 163 12.06 -12.60 -10.84
C LEU A 163 11.77 -11.10 -10.65
N VAL A 164 12.58 -10.41 -9.85
CA VAL A 164 12.53 -8.96 -9.72
C VAL A 164 13.56 -8.38 -10.68
N GLU A 165 13.07 -7.90 -11.82
CA GLU A 165 13.92 -7.35 -12.88
C GLU A 165 14.43 -5.94 -12.51
N ASP A 166 15.57 -5.54 -13.07
CA ASP A 166 16.23 -4.25 -12.77
C ASP A 166 15.37 -3.03 -13.09
N ASP A 167 14.45 -3.15 -14.06
CA ASP A 167 13.55 -2.06 -14.46
C ASP A 167 12.25 -2.01 -13.63
N MET A 168 12.07 -2.95 -12.68
CA MET A 168 10.98 -2.92 -11.72
C MET A 168 11.32 -2.05 -10.52
N SER A 169 10.40 -1.17 -10.14
CA SER A 169 10.50 -0.48 -8.86
C SER A 169 9.93 -1.35 -7.75
N VAL A 170 10.70 -1.53 -6.68
CA VAL A 170 10.23 -2.19 -5.45
C VAL A 170 10.14 -1.16 -4.33
N GLN A 171 9.01 -1.14 -3.63
CA GLN A 171 8.76 -0.31 -2.46
C GLN A 171 8.31 -1.17 -1.29
N LEU A 172 8.86 -0.91 -0.11
CA LEU A 172 8.40 -1.44 1.16
C LEU A 172 7.38 -0.46 1.74
N ILE A 173 6.19 -0.95 2.08
CA ILE A 173 5.11 -0.11 2.62
C ILE A 173 4.78 -0.51 4.05
N ALA A 174 4.63 0.51 4.88
CA ALA A 174 4.34 0.37 6.29
C ALA A 174 2.94 -0.22 6.52
N GLY A 175 2.82 -1.11 7.52
CA GLY A 175 1.60 -1.86 7.78
C GLY A 175 0.38 -1.00 8.14
N GLU A 176 0.62 0.23 8.57
CA GLU A 176 -0.35 1.23 8.95
C GLU A 176 -1.28 1.62 7.79
N PHE A 177 -0.82 1.52 6.54
CA PHE A 177 -1.66 1.81 5.38
C PHE A 177 -2.79 0.79 5.18
N ARG A 178 -2.59 -0.45 5.63
CA ARG A 178 -3.60 -1.50 5.58
C ARG A 178 -4.38 -1.60 6.88
N ASN A 179 -3.69 -1.51 8.01
CA ASN A 179 -4.22 -1.83 9.33
C ASN A 179 -4.67 -0.60 10.13
N GLY A 180 -4.31 0.61 9.68
CA GLY A 180 -4.74 1.87 10.26
C GLY A 180 -6.03 2.42 9.65
N CYS A 181 -6.44 3.60 10.11
CA CYS A 181 -7.72 4.20 9.77
C CYS A 181 -7.74 4.99 8.44
N SER A 182 -6.82 4.73 7.52
CA SER A 182 -6.76 5.41 6.22
C SER A 182 -7.38 4.61 5.07
N ALA A 183 -7.73 3.33 5.29
CA ALA A 183 -8.38 2.45 4.31
C ALA A 183 -7.72 2.46 2.91
N GLY A 184 -6.38 2.51 2.86
CA GLY A 184 -5.65 2.53 1.59
C GLY A 184 -5.65 3.88 0.85
N VAL A 185 -6.41 4.90 1.30
CA VAL A 185 -6.51 6.21 0.63
C VAL A 185 -5.17 6.94 0.65
N LEU A 186 -4.53 7.02 1.82
CA LEU A 186 -3.22 7.66 1.94
C LEU A 186 -2.18 6.93 1.09
N LEU A 187 -2.21 5.59 1.08
CA LEU A 187 -1.30 4.80 0.25
C LEU A 187 -1.53 5.06 -1.25
N GLY A 188 -2.79 5.18 -1.69
CA GLY A 188 -3.12 5.54 -3.06
C GLY A 188 -2.53 6.88 -3.48
N ALA A 189 -2.47 7.87 -2.59
CA ALA A 189 -1.80 9.14 -2.85
C ALA A 189 -0.28 8.98 -3.05
N PHE A 190 0.39 8.24 -2.16
CA PHE A 190 1.83 7.95 -2.30
C PHE A 190 2.14 7.17 -3.59
N MET A 191 1.41 6.08 -3.83
CA MET A 191 1.53 5.26 -5.04
C MET A 191 1.29 6.10 -6.29
N GLY A 192 0.19 6.87 -6.33
CA GLY A 192 -0.18 7.68 -7.50
C GLY A 192 0.89 8.71 -7.84
N LYS A 193 1.51 9.35 -6.84
CA LYS A 193 2.63 10.26 -7.04
C LYS A 193 3.88 9.56 -7.61
N GLN A 194 4.11 8.30 -7.26
CA GLN A 194 5.26 7.51 -7.74
C GLN A 194 5.05 6.97 -9.15
N ILE A 195 3.87 6.40 -9.43
CA ILE A 195 3.63 5.67 -10.69
C ILE A 195 3.00 6.56 -11.78
N ASN A 196 2.36 7.66 -11.39
CA ASN A 196 1.65 8.59 -12.28
C ASN A 196 1.96 10.07 -11.92
N PRO A 197 3.24 10.49 -11.83
CA PRO A 197 3.63 11.77 -11.22
C PRO A 197 2.96 13.00 -11.84
N GLU A 198 2.78 13.04 -13.16
CA GLU A 198 2.14 14.15 -13.87
C GLU A 198 0.64 14.26 -13.58
N ALA A 199 -0.08 13.13 -13.56
CA ALA A 199 -1.51 13.11 -13.22
C ALA A 199 -1.74 13.46 -11.74
N TYR A 200 -0.80 13.07 -10.87
CA TYR A 200 -0.84 13.31 -9.42
C TYR A 200 -0.04 14.55 -8.99
N LYS A 201 0.29 15.47 -9.91
CA LYS A 201 1.13 16.64 -9.59
C LYS A 201 0.54 17.54 -8.50
N THR A 202 -0.79 17.63 -8.41
CA THR A 202 -1.50 18.42 -7.39
C THR A 202 -1.72 17.67 -6.06
N ILE A 203 -1.44 16.37 -6.02
CA ILE A 203 -1.55 15.57 -4.81
C ILE A 203 -0.26 15.71 -4.01
N ASP A 204 -0.41 15.98 -2.72
CA ASP A 204 0.67 16.04 -1.74
C ASP A 204 0.43 14.97 -0.67
N PRO A 205 1.02 13.78 -0.82
CA PRO A 205 0.81 12.67 0.10
C PRO A 205 1.36 12.95 1.51
N VAL A 206 2.41 13.77 1.63
CA VAL A 206 3.01 14.14 2.93
C VAL A 206 2.07 15.07 3.69
N LYS A 207 1.49 16.08 3.01
CA LYS A 207 0.45 16.92 3.59
C LYS A 207 -0.75 16.09 4.06
N MET A 208 -1.23 15.15 3.23
CA MET A 208 -2.34 14.27 3.59
C MET A 208 -2.01 13.41 4.82
N MET A 209 -0.78 12.91 4.92
CA MET A 209 -0.31 12.17 6.11
C MET A 209 -0.27 13.07 7.36
N ASN A 210 0.23 14.31 7.24
CA ASN A 210 0.23 15.27 8.35
C ASN A 210 -1.19 15.62 8.82
N GLU A 211 -2.15 15.78 7.90
CA GLU A 211 -3.57 15.96 8.25
C GLU A 211 -4.13 14.73 8.99
N TYR A 212 -3.82 13.51 8.54
CA TYR A 212 -4.20 12.26 9.21
C TYR A 212 -3.63 12.17 10.64
N ILE A 213 -2.39 12.58 10.83
CA ILE A 213 -1.73 12.62 12.13
C ILE A 213 -2.38 13.66 13.05
N GLY A 214 -2.79 14.82 12.49
CA GLY A 214 -3.62 15.79 13.19
C GLY A 214 -4.97 15.23 13.65
N TRP A 215 -5.60 14.34 12.87
CA TRP A 215 -6.82 13.64 13.29
C TRP A 215 -6.60 12.71 14.49
N MET A 216 -5.40 12.12 14.61
CA MET A 216 -4.99 11.34 15.79
C MET A 216 -4.69 12.22 17.02
N GLY A 217 -4.75 13.54 16.89
CA GLY A 217 -4.52 14.50 17.98
C GLY A 217 -3.04 14.84 18.20
N ILE A 218 -2.17 14.45 17.28
CA ILE A 218 -0.72 14.69 17.35
C ILE A 218 -0.42 15.96 16.54
N LYS A 219 0.13 16.99 17.18
CA LYS A 219 0.35 18.31 16.57
C LYS A 219 1.79 18.61 16.19
N ASP A 220 2.75 17.99 16.89
CA ASP A 220 4.18 18.27 16.76
C ASP A 220 4.92 17.16 16.01
N PHE A 221 4.25 16.56 15.03
CA PHE A 221 4.81 15.49 14.20
C PHE A 221 4.75 15.91 12.74
N ASP A 222 5.89 15.82 12.05
CA ASP A 222 6.01 16.08 10.62
C ASP A 222 6.40 14.80 9.88
N ALA A 223 5.47 14.25 9.11
CA ALA A 223 5.65 13.06 8.27
C ALA A 223 6.62 13.27 7.10
N GLY A 224 7.01 14.51 6.79
CA GLY A 224 8.08 14.80 5.84
C GLY A 224 9.48 14.63 6.44
N VAL A 225 9.58 14.62 7.77
CA VAL A 225 10.84 14.50 8.51
C VAL A 225 10.92 13.18 9.27
N HIS A 226 9.80 12.75 9.84
CA HIS A 226 9.72 11.62 10.75
C HIS A 226 8.86 10.47 10.22
N GLY A 227 9.29 9.26 10.56
CA GLY A 227 8.60 8.04 10.17
C GLY A 227 8.97 7.56 8.77
N GLN A 228 8.81 6.26 8.55
CA GLN A 228 9.08 5.60 7.27
C GLN A 228 7.85 4.84 6.79
N TYR A 229 7.06 5.47 5.93
CA TYR A 229 5.78 4.94 5.46
C TYR A 229 5.89 4.16 4.15
N VAL A 230 6.63 4.72 3.20
CA VAL A 230 6.93 4.10 1.90
C VAL A 230 8.44 4.24 1.70
N TYR A 231 9.11 3.13 1.44
CA TYR A 231 10.57 3.11 1.26
C TYR A 231 10.96 2.36 -0.02
N PRO A 232 11.72 2.97 -0.95
CA PRO A 232 12.16 4.37 -0.92
C PRO A 232 10.97 5.33 -0.98
N GLY A 233 11.13 6.49 -0.35
CA GLY A 233 10.08 7.53 -0.30
C GLY A 233 9.88 8.23 -1.64
N LEU A 234 9.12 9.32 -1.62
CA LEU A 234 9.04 10.24 -2.76
C LEU A 234 10.39 10.94 -2.91
N THR A 235 11.00 10.85 -4.09
CA THR A 235 12.17 11.66 -4.44
C THR A 235 11.72 13.09 -4.68
N ALA A 236 12.43 14.06 -4.08
CA ALA A 236 12.21 15.49 -4.30
C ALA A 236 12.51 15.92 -5.74
#